data_AF-A0A2V6QX92-F1
#
_entry.id   AF-A0A2V6QX92-F1
#
_cell.length_a   1.000
_cell.length_b   1.000
_cell.length_c   1.000
_cell.angle_alpha   90.00
_cell.angle_beta   90.00
_cell.angle_gamma   90.00
#
_symmetry.space_group_name_H-M   'P 1'
#
loop_
_entity.id
_entity.type
_entity.pdbx_description
1 polymer ?
#
loop_
_entity_poly.entity_id
_entity_poly.type
_entity_poly.pdbx_seq_one_letter_code
_entity_poly.pdbx_strand_id
1 'polypeptide(L)'
;GNPLQASEDSPYLQIGETKYGRPILDRGIRFDKTTLEEAAKYALLSLDSTMRSNVTVGPPIDLLAYSVDELEITRQRRFTANDPDLVKIGVRWEQALRQAVARLPQIRFRAGEESIVLVEPPVPSQS
;
A
#
# COMPACT_ATOMS: atom_id res chain seq x y z
N GLY A 1 2.71 10.98 -30.67
CA GLY A 1 2.96 9.87 -29.73
C GLY A 1 1.71 9.03 -29.62
N ASN A 2 1.83 7.72 -29.36
CA ASN A 2 0.68 6.85 -29.18
C ASN A 2 -0.01 7.15 -27.84
N PRO A 3 -1.35 7.28 -27.79
CA PRO A 3 -2.07 7.48 -26.55
C PRO A 3 -1.99 6.24 -25.66
N LEU A 4 -1.80 6.45 -24.36
CA LEU A 4 -2.02 5.42 -23.34
C LEU A 4 -3.50 5.42 -22.98
N GLN A 5 -4.15 4.26 -23.09
CA GLN A 5 -5.57 4.09 -22.81
C GLN A 5 -5.76 3.00 -21.77
N ALA A 6 -6.61 3.26 -20.78
CA ALA A 6 -7.04 2.25 -19.82
C ALA A 6 -7.98 1.23 -20.52
N SER A 7 -7.92 -0.02 -20.11
CA SER A 7 -8.77 -1.11 -20.60
C SER A 7 -9.45 -1.81 -19.42
N GLU A 8 -10.35 -2.76 -19.70
CA GLU A 8 -10.97 -3.57 -18.66
C GLU A 8 -9.92 -4.40 -17.88
N ASP A 9 -8.90 -4.90 -18.58
CA ASP A 9 -7.78 -5.63 -17.99
C ASP A 9 -6.78 -4.73 -17.22
N SER A 10 -6.73 -3.45 -17.58
CA SER A 10 -5.86 -2.44 -16.95
C SER A 10 -6.65 -1.15 -16.68
N PRO A 11 -7.50 -1.14 -15.63
CA PRO A 11 -8.54 -0.13 -15.43
C PRO A 11 -8.03 1.21 -14.89
N TYR A 12 -6.72 1.38 -14.71
CA TYR A 12 -6.14 2.60 -14.19
C TYR A 12 -4.81 2.93 -14.87
N LEU A 13 -4.44 4.20 -14.83
CA LEU A 13 -3.15 4.71 -15.31
C LEU A 13 -2.48 5.51 -14.19
N GLN A 14 -1.16 5.55 -14.18
CA GLN A 14 -0.38 6.37 -13.26
C GLN A 14 0.72 7.11 -14.03
N ILE A 15 1.03 8.32 -13.57
CA ILE A 15 2.11 9.16 -14.09
C ILE A 15 2.96 9.69 -12.93
N GLY A 16 4.20 10.09 -13.21
CA GLY A 16 5.14 10.57 -12.19
C GLY A 16 5.75 9.43 -11.37
N GLU A 17 5.74 9.53 -10.05
CA GLU A 17 6.24 8.49 -9.15
C GLU A 17 5.16 7.42 -8.90
N THR A 18 5.28 6.29 -9.58
CA THR A 18 4.20 5.28 -9.61
C THR A 18 4.50 4.06 -8.74
N LYS A 19 5.75 3.85 -8.31
CA LYS A 19 6.19 2.57 -7.74
C LYS A 19 5.55 2.26 -6.39
N TYR A 20 5.45 3.25 -5.52
CA TYR A 20 5.07 3.05 -4.12
C TYR A 20 3.56 2.82 -3.92
N GLY A 21 2.73 3.53 -4.69
CA GLY A 21 1.26 3.41 -4.61
C GLY A 21 0.67 2.27 -5.43
N ARG A 22 1.38 1.78 -6.46
CA ARG A 22 0.87 0.75 -7.37
C ARG A 22 0.36 -0.54 -6.69
N PRO A 23 1.01 -1.12 -5.67
CA PRO A 23 0.58 -2.40 -5.11
C PRO A 23 -0.81 -2.42 -4.47
N ILE A 24 -1.34 -1.27 -4.02
CA ILE A 24 -2.72 -1.22 -3.49
C ILE A 24 -3.75 -1.15 -4.63
N LEU A 25 -3.41 -0.46 -5.73
CA LEU A 25 -4.24 -0.36 -6.92
C LEU A 25 -4.36 -1.74 -7.60
N ASP A 26 -3.23 -2.44 -7.79
CA ASP A 26 -3.20 -3.79 -8.39
C ASP A 26 -4.08 -4.80 -7.62
N ARG A 27 -4.11 -4.69 -6.29
CA ARG A 27 -4.91 -5.59 -5.45
C ARG A 27 -6.39 -5.22 -5.39
N GLY A 28 -6.71 -3.94 -5.50
CA GLY A 28 -8.02 -3.40 -5.15
C GLY A 28 -8.92 -3.04 -6.32
N ILE A 29 -8.37 -2.42 -7.37
CA ILE A 29 -9.17 -1.87 -8.47
C ILE A 29 -9.60 -2.98 -9.43
N ARG A 30 -10.89 -3.07 -9.71
CA ARG A 30 -11.51 -3.99 -10.66
C ARG A 30 -12.56 -3.23 -11.47
N PHE A 31 -12.47 -3.31 -12.81
CA PHE A 31 -13.28 -2.51 -13.74
C PHE A 31 -14.79 -2.60 -13.47
N ASP A 32 -15.29 -3.80 -13.19
CA ASP A 32 -16.73 -4.11 -13.04
C ASP A 32 -17.26 -4.04 -11.59
N LYS A 33 -16.36 -3.94 -10.60
CA LYS A 33 -16.72 -4.11 -9.18
C LYS A 33 -16.41 -2.90 -8.32
N THR A 34 -15.39 -2.12 -8.67
CA THR A 34 -14.97 -1.00 -7.85
C THR A 34 -15.87 0.20 -8.10
N THR A 35 -16.56 0.66 -7.06
CA THR A 35 -17.38 1.89 -7.18
C THR A 35 -16.49 3.14 -7.26
N LEU A 36 -17.05 4.28 -7.70
CA LEU A 36 -16.31 5.55 -7.72
C LEU A 36 -15.80 5.95 -6.31
N GLU A 37 -16.61 5.70 -5.27
CA GLU A 37 -16.25 5.99 -3.88
C GLU A 37 -15.13 5.08 -3.36
N GLU A 38 -15.10 3.82 -3.80
CA GLU A 38 -14.00 2.91 -3.49
C GLU A 38 -12.72 3.28 -4.24
N ALA A 39 -12.85 3.59 -5.54
CA ALA A 39 -11.74 4.05 -6.37
C ALA A 39 -11.08 5.32 -5.80
N ALA A 40 -11.89 6.27 -5.32
CA ALA A 40 -11.42 7.46 -4.61
C ALA A 40 -10.57 7.11 -3.38
N LYS A 41 -10.99 6.15 -2.55
CA LYS A 41 -10.21 5.69 -1.40
C LYS A 41 -8.92 5.02 -1.83
N TYR A 42 -8.96 4.14 -2.82
CA TYR A 42 -7.76 3.50 -3.37
C TYR A 42 -6.74 4.52 -3.91
N ALA A 43 -7.20 5.55 -4.61
CA ALA A 43 -6.35 6.63 -5.09
C ALA A 43 -5.67 7.38 -3.93
N LEU A 44 -6.43 7.74 -2.89
CA LEU A 44 -5.89 8.41 -1.70
C LEU A 44 -4.87 7.53 -0.95
N LEU A 45 -5.14 6.24 -0.80
CA LEU A 45 -4.21 5.30 -0.14
C LEU A 45 -2.94 5.04 -0.97
N SER A 46 -3.06 5.01 -2.30
CA SER A 46 -1.93 4.96 -3.22
C SER A 46 -1.04 6.20 -3.07
N LEU A 47 -1.64 7.38 -2.94
CA LEU A 47 -0.92 8.63 -2.69
C LEU A 47 -0.28 8.64 -1.29
N ASP A 48 -1.00 8.24 -0.22
CA ASP A 48 -0.44 8.14 1.14
C ASP A 48 0.81 7.25 1.18
N SER A 49 0.76 6.08 0.53
CA SER A 49 1.91 5.17 0.43
C SER A 49 3.10 5.83 -0.30
N THR A 50 2.81 6.60 -1.34
CA THR A 50 3.82 7.34 -2.11
C THR A 50 4.44 8.47 -1.30
N MET A 51 3.63 9.30 -0.63
CA MET A 51 4.11 10.43 0.19
C MET A 51 5.00 9.98 1.35
N ARG A 52 4.70 8.81 1.96
CA ARG A 52 5.53 8.23 3.03
C ARG A 52 6.88 7.73 2.55
N SER A 53 6.98 7.36 1.28
CA SER A 53 8.17 6.73 0.71
C SER A 53 9.00 7.69 -0.16
N ASN A 54 8.39 8.79 -0.61
CA ASN A 54 9.04 9.80 -1.42
C ASN A 54 8.51 11.20 -1.09
N VAL A 55 9.39 12.03 -0.52
CA VAL A 55 9.11 13.40 -0.08
C VAL A 55 8.80 14.37 -1.23
N THR A 56 9.08 14.00 -2.48
CA THR A 56 8.73 14.82 -3.65
C THR A 56 7.23 14.76 -3.96
N VAL A 57 6.51 13.81 -3.38
CA VAL A 57 5.06 13.67 -3.51
C VAL A 57 4.44 14.12 -2.20
N GLY A 58 3.44 15.01 -2.27
CA GLY A 58 2.84 15.60 -1.10
C GLY A 58 1.56 16.37 -1.41
N PRO A 59 0.81 16.76 -0.38
CA PRO A 59 -0.35 17.63 -0.51
C PRO A 59 0.04 19.04 -1.02
N PRO A 60 -0.90 19.78 -1.63
CA PRO A 60 -2.33 19.45 -1.75
C PRO A 60 -2.63 18.35 -2.78
N ILE A 61 -3.65 17.53 -2.50
CA ILE A 61 -4.16 16.49 -3.40
C ILE A 61 -5.51 16.95 -3.95
N ASP A 62 -5.63 17.07 -5.26
CA ASP A 62 -6.89 17.32 -5.94
C ASP A 62 -7.52 16.00 -6.38
N LEU A 63 -8.74 15.72 -5.91
CA LEU A 63 -9.50 14.52 -6.23
C LEU A 63 -10.81 14.89 -6.94
N LEU A 64 -11.10 14.20 -8.03
CA LEU A 64 -12.33 14.36 -8.81
C LEU A 64 -12.91 12.97 -9.11
N ALA A 65 -14.21 12.81 -8.91
CA ALA A 65 -14.94 11.58 -9.22
C ALA A 65 -16.10 11.90 -10.19
N TYR A 66 -16.07 11.29 -11.37
CA TYR A 66 -17.01 11.59 -12.44
C TYR A 66 -17.83 10.35 -12.80
N SER A 67 -19.15 10.48 -12.82
CA SER A 67 -20.06 9.39 -13.22
C SER A 67 -20.34 9.46 -14.70
N VAL A 68 -20.59 8.28 -15.27
CA VAL A 68 -21.02 8.15 -16.66
C VAL A 68 -22.26 9.01 -16.89
N ASP A 69 -22.28 9.73 -18.01
CA ASP A 69 -23.38 10.58 -18.49
C ASP A 69 -23.80 11.75 -17.59
N GLU A 70 -23.03 12.07 -16.54
CA GLU A 70 -23.39 13.17 -15.63
C GLU A 70 -23.22 14.54 -16.28
N LEU A 71 -22.21 14.69 -17.16
CA LEU A 71 -21.88 15.92 -17.90
C LEU A 71 -21.67 17.18 -17.02
N GLU A 72 -21.59 16.98 -15.70
CA GLU A 72 -21.37 18.00 -14.69
C GLU A 72 -20.40 17.47 -13.62
N ILE A 73 -19.50 18.33 -13.14
CA ILE A 73 -18.56 17.97 -12.07
C ILE A 73 -19.21 18.31 -10.73
N THR A 74 -19.77 17.31 -10.07
CA THR A 74 -20.42 17.47 -8.76
C THR A 74 -19.54 17.00 -7.59
N ARG A 75 -18.60 16.08 -7.84
CA ARG A 75 -17.72 15.48 -6.81
C ARG A 75 -16.27 15.84 -7.07
N GLN A 76 -15.84 16.94 -6.47
CA GLN A 76 -14.44 17.35 -6.45
C GLN A 76 -14.04 17.84 -5.05
N ARG A 77 -12.80 17.60 -4.64
CA ARG A 77 -12.27 18.05 -3.37
C ARG A 77 -10.76 18.20 -3.43
N ARG A 78 -10.25 19.28 -2.84
CA ARG A 78 -8.83 19.48 -2.55
C ARG A 78 -8.54 19.12 -1.09
N PHE A 79 -7.63 18.18 -0.87
CA PHE A 79 -7.12 17.83 0.46
C PHE A 79 -5.80 18.58 0.71
N THR A 80 -5.78 19.39 1.77
CA THR A 80 -4.54 20.06 2.21
C THR A 80 -3.74 19.16 3.14
N ALA A 81 -2.52 19.57 3.51
CA ALA A 81 -1.65 18.80 4.37
C ALA A 81 -2.26 18.49 5.75
N ASN A 82 -3.07 19.40 6.27
CA ASN A 82 -3.72 19.28 7.58
C ASN A 82 -5.20 18.92 7.47
N ASP A 83 -5.64 18.43 6.30
CA ASP A 83 -7.04 18.03 6.12
C ASP A 83 -7.38 16.87 7.08
N PRO A 84 -8.39 17.05 7.96
CA PRO A 84 -8.69 16.07 9.00
C PRO A 84 -9.15 14.73 8.44
N ASP A 85 -9.79 14.70 7.27
CA ASP A 85 -10.22 13.45 6.65
C ASP A 85 -9.04 12.72 6.01
N LEU A 86 -8.12 13.45 5.36
CA LEU A 86 -6.91 12.83 4.80
C LEU A 86 -6.07 12.18 5.90
N VAL A 87 -5.85 12.89 7.00
CA VAL A 87 -5.13 12.37 8.18
C VAL A 87 -5.87 11.16 8.76
N LYS A 88 -7.19 11.26 8.94
CA LYS A 88 -8.01 10.17 9.49
C LYS A 88 -7.99 8.92 8.62
N ILE A 89 -8.04 9.06 7.29
CA ILE A 89 -7.96 7.94 6.35
C ILE A 89 -6.62 7.22 6.51
N GLY A 90 -5.50 7.96 6.50
CA GLY A 90 -4.16 7.39 6.67
C GLY A 90 -4.00 6.64 8.00
N VAL A 91 -4.42 7.26 9.11
CA VAL A 91 -4.36 6.63 10.44
C VAL A 91 -5.22 5.36 10.52
N ARG A 92 -6.45 5.41 10.00
CA ARG A 92 -7.35 4.25 10.01
C ARG A 92 -6.82 3.10 9.15
N TRP A 93 -6.22 3.42 8.01
CA TRP A 93 -5.61 2.43 7.12
C TRP A 93 -4.42 1.74 7.79
N GLU A 94 -3.52 2.50 8.41
CA GLU A 94 -2.37 1.95 9.13
C GLU A 94 -2.80 1.01 10.26
N GLN A 95 -3.81 1.41 11.03
CA GLN A 95 -4.39 0.57 12.09
C GLN A 95 -4.97 -0.73 11.52
N ALA A 96 -5.72 -0.65 10.42
CA ALA A 96 -6.30 -1.82 9.77
C ALA A 96 -5.23 -2.80 9.26
N LEU A 97 -4.15 -2.28 8.65
CA LEU A 97 -3.02 -3.10 8.20
C LEU A 97 -2.34 -3.83 9.36
N ARG A 98 -2.06 -3.12 10.47
CA ARG A 98 -1.46 -3.73 11.67
C ARG A 98 -2.35 -4.85 12.23
N GLN A 99 -3.66 -4.63 12.28
CA GLN A 99 -4.62 -5.64 12.72
C GLN A 99 -4.68 -6.84 11.77
N ALA A 100 -4.62 -6.62 10.45
CA ALA A 100 -4.60 -7.69 9.47
C ALA A 100 -3.36 -8.57 9.62
N VAL A 101 -2.18 -7.96 9.78
CA VAL A 101 -0.92 -8.69 10.01
C VAL A 101 -0.96 -9.51 11.30
N ALA A 102 -1.49 -8.94 12.39
CA ALA A 102 -1.61 -9.63 13.68
C ALA A 102 -2.54 -10.87 13.63
N ARG A 103 -3.44 -10.95 12.64
CA ARG A 103 -4.35 -12.08 12.43
C ARG A 103 -3.79 -13.15 11.49
N LEU A 104 -2.62 -12.93 10.89
CA LEU A 104 -2.00 -13.91 10.02
C LEU A 104 -1.50 -15.13 10.83
N PRO A 105 -1.48 -16.33 10.23
CA PRO A 105 -0.89 -17.50 10.85
C PRO A 105 0.57 -17.28 11.25
N GLN A 106 0.98 -17.89 12.37
CA GLN A 106 2.37 -17.88 12.81
C GLN A 106 3.27 -18.58 11.78
N ILE A 107 4.41 -17.96 11.46
CA ILE A 107 5.43 -18.55 10.60
C ILE A 107 6.17 -19.62 11.42
N ARG A 108 6.13 -20.87 10.96
CA ARG A 108 6.90 -21.96 11.58
C ARG A 108 8.33 -21.93 11.06
N PHE A 109 9.26 -21.53 11.92
CA PHE A 109 10.69 -21.65 11.64
C PHE A 109 11.17 -23.05 12.02
N ARG A 110 12.07 -23.64 11.22
CA ARG A 110 12.74 -24.90 11.59
C ARG A 110 13.61 -24.63 12.80
N ALA A 111 13.39 -25.34 13.91
CA ALA A 111 14.35 -25.37 15.01
C ALA A 111 15.63 -26.03 14.48
N GLY A 112 16.78 -25.35 14.61
CA GLY A 112 18.06 -25.93 14.22
C GLY A 112 18.35 -27.16 15.07
N GLU A 113 18.39 -28.33 14.44
CA GLU A 113 19.19 -29.44 14.93
C GLU A 113 20.63 -29.13 14.57
N GLU A 114 21.43 -28.73 15.56
CA GLU A 114 22.84 -29.10 15.65
C GLU A 114 23.31 -28.82 17.08
N SER A 115 23.31 -29.87 17.88
CA SER A 115 23.99 -29.93 19.16
C SER A 115 25.48 -29.71 18.91
N ILE A 116 26.02 -28.58 19.35
CA ILE A 116 27.47 -28.40 19.44
C ILE A 116 27.95 -29.40 20.50
N VAL A 117 28.51 -30.53 20.04
CA VAL A 117 29.27 -31.42 20.91
C VAL A 117 30.50 -30.63 21.35
N LEU A 118 30.49 -30.17 22.60
CA LEU A 118 31.69 -29.65 23.24
C LEU A 118 32.67 -30.82 23.34
N VAL A 119 33.64 -30.87 22.42
CA VAL A 119 34.79 -31.77 22.55
C VAL A 119 35.59 -31.26 23.73
N GLU A 120 35.56 -31.98 24.85
CA GLU A 120 36.44 -31.66 25.99
C GLU A 120 37.91 -31.79 25.55
N PRO A 121 38.78 -30.83 25.91
CA PRO A 121 40.19 -30.91 25.58
C PRO A 121 40.85 -32.07 26.32
N PRO A 122 41.87 -32.72 25.73
CA PRO A 122 42.54 -33.85 26.35
C PRO A 122 43.24 -33.44 27.64
N VAL A 123 43.00 -34.19 28.72
CA VAL A 123 43.65 -34.01 30.02
C VAL A 123 45.15 -34.31 29.88
N PRO A 124 46.07 -33.41 30.29
CA PRO A 124 47.49 -33.69 30.22
C PRO A 124 47.88 -34.79 31.22
N SER A 125 48.58 -35.80 30.73
CA SER A 125 49.20 -36.86 31.53
C SER A 125 50.21 -36.22 32.49
N GLN A 126 49.94 -36.30 33.80
CA GLN A 126 50.95 -35.95 34.80
C GLN A 126 52.09 -36.98 34.75
N SER A 127 53.32 -36.50 34.70
CA SER A 127 54.57 -37.26 34.93
C SER A 127 55.17 -36.81 36.24
#